data_AF-A0A432WT07-F1
#
_entry.id   AF-A0A432WT07-F1
#
_cell.length_a   1.000
_cell.length_b   1.000
_cell.length_c   1.000
_cell.angle_alpha   90.00
_cell.angle_beta   90.00
_cell.angle_gamma   90.00
#
_symmetry.space_group_name_H-M   'P 1'
#
loop_
_entity.id
_entity.type
_entity.pdbx_description
1 polymer ?
#
loop_
_entity_poly.entity_id
_entity_poly.type
_entity_poly.pdbx_seq_one_letter_code
_entity_poly.pdbx_strand_id
1 'polypeptide(L)'
;MNITPQNLFRTLVVGVLGVHLFGCEASDLAYFNLGAQCYANYPNDSWAQQQCVDIGSAEIQYYENEQYCDDAVYEIGRQRELYDSSTRELDEWLKITHTQVVDFPYALDECLSAFTFEQCSRAFNEPVLSNISEALFTLNELSMYEGNIKHNRQQVISQCSAFYTFGNAQYNSSDYYTSNRNVLSGWQQYVQNTSAELRRVYRK
;
A
#
# COMPACT_ATOMS: atom_id res chain seq x y z
N MET A 1 -36.89 -42.92 30.74
CA MET A 1 -35.94 -41.80 30.94
C MET A 1 -36.55 -40.59 30.27
N ASN A 2 -37.11 -39.66 31.05
CA ASN A 2 -37.74 -38.44 30.53
C ASN A 2 -36.64 -37.41 30.25
N ILE A 3 -36.38 -37.16 28.99
CA ILE A 3 -35.58 -36.01 28.55
C ILE A 3 -36.53 -34.81 28.57
N THR A 4 -36.34 -33.90 29.53
CA THR A 4 -37.13 -32.66 29.59
C THR A 4 -36.72 -31.71 28.45
N PRO A 5 -37.67 -30.99 27.83
CA PRO A 5 -37.40 -30.11 26.68
C PRO A 5 -36.41 -28.97 27.00
N GLN A 6 -36.20 -28.63 28.27
CA GLN A 6 -35.19 -27.66 28.72
C GLN A 6 -33.74 -28.13 28.51
N ASN A 7 -33.47 -29.43 28.54
CA ASN A 7 -32.11 -29.97 28.35
C ASN A 7 -31.75 -30.14 26.86
N LEU A 8 -32.75 -30.28 25.99
CA LEU A 8 -32.56 -30.28 24.54
C LEU A 8 -32.28 -28.88 23.99
N PHE A 9 -32.90 -27.83 24.55
CA PHE A 9 -32.68 -26.45 24.11
C PHE A 9 -31.34 -25.84 24.56
N ARG A 10 -30.85 -26.16 25.77
CA ARG A 10 -29.50 -25.72 26.20
C ARG A 10 -28.40 -26.26 25.30
N THR A 11 -28.53 -27.51 24.84
CA THR A 11 -27.56 -28.14 23.93
C THR A 11 -27.66 -27.56 22.50
N LEU A 12 -28.85 -27.12 22.07
CA LEU A 12 -29.06 -26.53 20.75
C LEU A 12 -28.58 -25.07 20.69
N VAL A 13 -28.76 -24.27 21.74
CA VAL A 13 -28.26 -22.89 21.79
C VAL A 13 -26.73 -22.86 21.86
N VAL A 14 -26.12 -23.75 22.65
CA VAL A 14 -24.65 -23.93 22.66
C VAL A 14 -24.15 -24.55 21.35
N GLY A 15 -24.93 -25.41 20.69
CA GLY A 15 -24.55 -26.06 19.43
C GLY A 15 -24.70 -25.19 18.19
N VAL A 16 -25.69 -24.30 18.13
CA VAL A 16 -25.91 -23.39 16.99
C VAL A 16 -25.04 -22.12 17.12
N LEU A 17 -24.75 -21.66 18.34
CA LEU A 17 -23.80 -20.56 18.58
C LEU A 17 -22.34 -21.03 18.66
N GLY A 18 -22.08 -22.28 19.06
CA GLY A 18 -20.72 -22.86 19.07
C GLY A 18 -20.12 -23.09 17.69
N VAL A 19 -20.94 -23.15 16.64
CA VAL A 19 -20.47 -23.24 15.24
C VAL A 19 -19.90 -21.91 14.74
N HIS A 20 -20.18 -20.78 15.42
CA HIS A 20 -19.67 -19.46 15.05
C HIS A 20 -18.40 -19.04 15.81
N LEU A 21 -17.88 -19.89 16.73
CA LEU A 21 -16.74 -19.56 17.61
C LEU A 21 -15.44 -20.28 17.24
N PHE A 22 -15.37 -20.98 16.10
CA PHE A 22 -14.10 -21.51 15.60
C PHE A 22 -13.28 -20.39 14.96
N GLY A 23 -12.63 -19.57 15.79
CA GLY A 23 -11.71 -18.51 15.36
C GLY A 23 -11.67 -17.24 16.21
N CYS A 24 -12.51 -17.11 17.24
CA CYS A 24 -12.69 -15.87 17.99
C CYS A 24 -11.50 -15.50 18.90
N GLU A 25 -11.12 -14.22 18.88
CA GLU A 25 -10.13 -13.62 19.77
C GLU A 25 -10.70 -13.47 21.20
N ALA A 26 -9.83 -13.23 22.19
CA ALA A 26 -10.22 -13.19 23.61
C ALA A 26 -11.25 -12.09 23.95
N SER A 27 -11.34 -11.04 23.13
CA SER A 27 -12.32 -9.95 23.19
C SER A 27 -13.74 -10.46 22.90
N ASP A 28 -13.94 -11.20 21.81
CA ASP A 28 -15.23 -11.77 21.42
C ASP A 28 -15.82 -12.65 22.52
N LEU A 29 -14.97 -13.42 23.20
CA LEU A 29 -15.36 -14.30 24.31
C LEU A 29 -15.83 -13.50 25.55
N ALA A 30 -15.25 -12.33 25.79
CA ALA A 30 -15.63 -11.45 26.91
C ALA A 30 -17.00 -10.78 26.67
N TYR A 31 -17.27 -10.32 25.44
CA TYR A 31 -18.55 -9.71 25.07
C TYR A 31 -19.68 -10.73 24.95
N PHE A 32 -19.35 -11.92 24.42
CA PHE A 32 -20.26 -13.07 24.48
C PHE A 32 -20.64 -13.42 25.93
N ASN A 33 -19.69 -13.38 26.86
CA ASN A 33 -19.96 -13.61 28.28
C ASN A 33 -20.88 -12.52 28.88
N LEU A 34 -20.75 -11.26 28.46
CA LEU A 34 -21.61 -10.17 28.94
C LEU A 34 -23.05 -10.32 28.41
N GLY A 35 -23.21 -10.62 27.13
CA GLY A 35 -24.50 -10.92 26.50
C GLY A 35 -25.16 -12.17 27.08
N ALA A 36 -24.39 -13.21 27.36
CA ALA A 36 -24.86 -14.45 27.98
C ALA A 36 -25.28 -14.25 29.45
N GLN A 37 -24.56 -13.43 30.22
CA GLN A 37 -24.94 -13.05 31.59
C GLN A 37 -26.22 -12.21 31.60
N CYS A 38 -26.37 -11.26 30.67
CA CYS A 38 -27.60 -10.49 30.46
C CYS A 38 -28.77 -11.42 30.12
N TYR A 39 -28.59 -12.33 29.15
CA TYR A 39 -29.60 -13.31 28.74
C TYR A 39 -30.05 -14.20 29.91
N ALA A 40 -29.11 -14.66 30.74
CA ALA A 40 -29.39 -15.52 31.90
C ALA A 40 -30.22 -14.82 33.00
N ASN A 41 -30.18 -13.49 33.08
CA ASN A 41 -30.95 -12.70 34.05
C ASN A 41 -32.42 -12.54 33.67
N TYR A 42 -32.80 -12.84 32.42
CA TYR A 42 -34.17 -12.69 31.91
C TYR A 42 -34.74 -14.02 31.37
N PRO A 43 -34.82 -15.09 32.18
CA PRO A 43 -35.11 -16.45 31.69
C PRO A 43 -36.49 -16.64 31.03
N ASN A 44 -37.45 -15.75 31.30
CA ASN A 44 -38.83 -15.85 30.81
C ASN A 44 -39.26 -14.65 29.96
N ASP A 45 -38.34 -13.74 29.63
CA ASP A 45 -38.63 -12.54 28.83
C ASP A 45 -37.86 -12.63 27.52
N SER A 46 -38.53 -13.13 26.47
CA SER A 46 -37.94 -13.31 25.15
C SER A 46 -37.54 -11.99 24.49
N TRP A 47 -38.20 -10.88 24.83
CA TRP A 47 -37.84 -9.57 24.29
C TRP A 47 -36.55 -9.08 24.94
N ALA A 48 -36.45 -9.14 26.27
CA ALA A 48 -35.23 -8.76 26.98
C ALA A 48 -34.04 -9.65 26.60
N GLN A 49 -34.27 -10.95 26.39
CA GLN A 49 -33.28 -11.88 25.87
C GLN A 49 -32.76 -11.48 24.48
N GLN A 50 -33.65 -11.12 23.56
CA GLN A 50 -33.25 -10.69 22.22
C GLN A 50 -32.43 -9.40 22.28
N GLN A 51 -32.83 -8.44 23.12
CA GLN A 51 -32.07 -7.19 23.32
C GLN A 51 -30.66 -7.44 23.85
N CYS A 52 -30.48 -8.39 24.78
CA CYS A 52 -29.15 -8.76 25.27
C CYS A 52 -28.25 -9.34 24.15
N VAL A 53 -28.82 -10.13 23.24
CA VAL A 53 -28.10 -10.68 22.08
C VAL A 53 -27.76 -9.56 21.10
N ASP A 54 -28.72 -8.70 20.77
CA ASP A 54 -28.54 -7.58 19.84
C ASP A 54 -27.43 -6.63 20.31
N ILE A 55 -27.39 -6.32 21.62
CA ILE A 55 -26.33 -5.48 22.22
C ILE A 55 -24.97 -6.16 22.11
N GLY A 56 -24.87 -7.45 22.47
CA GLY A 56 -23.60 -8.19 22.37
C GLY A 56 -23.07 -8.26 20.94
N SER A 57 -23.96 -8.50 19.97
CA SER A 57 -23.60 -8.51 18.54
C SER A 57 -23.20 -7.12 18.04
N ALA A 58 -23.88 -6.06 18.45
CA ALA A 58 -23.52 -4.69 18.09
C ALA A 58 -22.14 -4.29 18.65
N GLU A 59 -21.81 -4.73 19.86
CA GLU A 59 -20.52 -4.46 20.49
C GLU A 59 -19.37 -5.19 19.77
N ILE A 60 -19.56 -6.48 19.43
CA ILE A 60 -18.59 -7.24 18.62
C ILE A 60 -18.35 -6.52 17.28
N GLN A 61 -19.42 -6.14 16.58
CA GLN A 61 -19.30 -5.41 15.31
C GLN A 61 -18.60 -4.07 15.48
N TYR A 62 -18.82 -3.36 16.59
CA TYR A 62 -18.13 -2.10 16.88
C TYR A 62 -16.61 -2.32 16.97
N TYR A 63 -16.15 -3.35 17.69
CA TYR A 63 -14.73 -3.67 17.83
C TYR A 63 -14.10 -4.20 16.55
N GLU A 64 -14.79 -5.05 15.79
CA GLU A 64 -14.31 -5.50 14.48
C GLU A 64 -14.10 -4.32 13.53
N ASN A 65 -15.02 -3.34 13.57
CA ASN A 65 -14.88 -2.11 12.80
C ASN A 65 -13.72 -1.24 13.30
N GLU A 66 -13.52 -1.11 14.62
CA GLU A 66 -12.39 -0.39 15.21
C GLU A 66 -11.05 -1.01 14.76
N GLN A 67 -10.93 -2.34 14.84
CA GLN A 67 -9.72 -3.06 14.42
C GLN A 67 -9.45 -2.92 12.92
N TYR A 68 -10.48 -3.03 12.07
CA TYR A 68 -10.36 -2.74 10.63
C TYR A 68 -9.82 -1.33 10.38
N CYS A 69 -10.29 -0.35 11.16
CA CYS A 69 -9.84 1.02 11.07
C CYS A 69 -8.38 1.18 11.51
N ASP A 70 -7.97 0.54 12.60
CA ASP A 70 -6.59 0.54 13.09
C ASP A 70 -5.63 -0.04 12.05
N ASP A 71 -5.98 -1.18 11.45
CA ASP A 71 -5.19 -1.83 10.40
C ASP A 71 -5.06 -0.92 9.16
N ALA A 72 -6.14 -0.25 8.76
CA ALA A 72 -6.13 0.68 7.64
C ALA A 72 -5.26 1.92 7.92
N VAL A 73 -5.28 2.46 9.15
CA VAL A 73 -4.39 3.56 9.56
C VAL A 73 -2.94 3.11 9.59
N TYR A 74 -2.65 1.93 10.13
CA TYR A 74 -1.31 1.35 10.16
C TYR A 74 -0.75 1.18 8.75
N GLU A 75 -1.54 0.65 7.82
CA GLU A 75 -1.13 0.48 6.42
C GLU A 75 -0.85 1.82 5.73
N ILE A 76 -1.63 2.87 6.01
CA ILE A 76 -1.32 4.23 5.52
C ILE A 76 0.04 4.71 6.05
N GLY A 77 0.36 4.45 7.32
CA GLY A 77 1.65 4.76 7.92
C GLY A 77 2.80 4.04 7.20
N ARG A 78 2.68 2.73 7.01
CA ARG A 78 3.67 1.92 6.31
C ARG A 78 3.90 2.38 4.87
N GLN A 79 2.83 2.68 4.14
CA GLN A 79 2.93 3.17 2.76
C GLN A 79 3.62 4.54 2.67
N ARG A 80 3.44 5.41 3.69
CA ARG A 80 4.16 6.70 3.77
C ARG A 80 5.66 6.50 3.98
N GLU A 81 6.06 5.57 4.85
CA GLU A 81 7.48 5.28 5.07
C GLU A 81 8.15 4.76 3.79
N LEU A 82 7.46 3.88 3.05
CA LEU A 82 7.92 3.41 1.75
C LEU A 82 8.01 4.56 0.74
N TYR A 83 6.98 5.40 0.67
CA TYR A 83 6.98 6.60 -0.17
C TYR A 83 8.18 7.52 0.12
N ASP A 84 8.46 7.81 1.39
CA ASP A 84 9.57 8.68 1.79
C ASP A 84 10.94 8.04 1.52
N SER A 85 11.03 6.71 1.61
CA SER A 85 12.24 5.96 1.23
C SER A 85 12.48 6.03 -0.28
N SER A 86 11.49 5.66 -1.09
CA SER A 86 11.61 5.67 -2.56
C SER A 86 11.77 7.07 -3.14
N THR A 87 11.29 8.11 -2.45
CA THR A 87 11.52 9.51 -2.88
C THR A 87 13.01 9.85 -2.79
N ARG A 88 13.67 9.44 -1.71
CA ARG A 88 15.13 9.64 -1.54
C ARG A 88 15.92 8.82 -2.56
N GLU A 89 15.51 7.60 -2.82
CA GLU A 89 16.12 6.75 -3.85
C GLU A 89 15.99 7.35 -5.25
N LEU A 90 14.81 7.88 -5.61
CA LEU A 90 14.61 8.60 -6.86
C LEU A 90 15.55 9.81 -6.98
N ASP A 91 15.71 10.60 -5.91
CA ASP A 91 16.63 11.74 -5.90
C ASP A 91 18.09 11.32 -6.15
N GLU A 92 18.52 10.16 -5.63
CA GLU A 92 19.84 9.60 -5.89
C GLU A 92 19.98 9.18 -7.36
N TRP A 93 19.00 8.46 -7.90
CA TRP A 93 18.99 8.09 -9.30
C TRP A 93 19.00 9.30 -10.24
N LEU A 94 18.23 10.34 -9.94
CA LEU A 94 18.20 11.57 -10.72
C LEU A 94 19.56 12.27 -10.71
N LYS A 95 20.26 12.33 -9.57
CA LYS A 95 21.60 12.94 -9.47
C LYS A 95 22.66 12.17 -10.25
N ILE A 96 22.69 10.85 -10.10
CA ILE A 96 23.62 9.96 -10.81
C ILE A 96 23.39 10.11 -12.31
N THR A 97 22.13 9.97 -12.74
CA THR A 97 21.75 10.02 -14.14
C THR A 97 22.04 11.38 -14.76
N HIS A 98 21.70 12.47 -14.07
CA HIS A 98 21.99 13.83 -14.54
C HIS A 98 23.47 14.01 -14.85
N THR A 99 24.33 13.61 -13.92
CA THR A 99 25.79 13.73 -14.07
C THR A 99 26.26 12.96 -15.31
N GLN A 100 25.82 11.72 -15.48
CA GLN A 100 26.24 10.92 -16.62
C GLN A 100 25.67 11.43 -17.95
N VAL A 101 24.44 11.94 -17.98
CA VAL A 101 23.80 12.48 -19.18
C VAL A 101 24.51 13.76 -19.65
N VAL A 102 24.89 14.64 -18.72
CA VAL A 102 25.61 15.89 -19.03
C VAL A 102 26.97 15.59 -19.64
N ASP A 103 27.71 14.63 -19.08
CA ASP A 103 29.05 14.28 -19.53
C ASP A 103 29.06 13.27 -20.70
N PHE A 104 27.89 12.69 -21.02
CA PHE A 104 27.72 11.61 -22.00
C PHE A 104 28.40 11.85 -23.36
N PRO A 105 28.16 12.97 -24.08
CA PRO A 105 28.74 13.15 -25.42
C PRO A 105 30.26 13.20 -25.36
N TYR A 106 30.84 13.85 -24.36
CA TYR A 106 32.28 13.99 -24.19
C TYR A 106 32.92 12.64 -23.84
N ALA A 107 32.35 11.93 -22.87
CA ALA A 107 32.87 10.62 -22.45
C ALA A 107 32.80 9.58 -23.58
N LEU A 108 31.72 9.59 -24.36
CA LEU A 108 31.56 8.70 -25.50
C LEU A 108 32.55 9.05 -26.63
N ASP A 109 32.70 10.32 -26.99
CA ASP A 109 33.65 10.78 -28.02
C ASP A 109 35.12 10.48 -27.63
N GLU A 110 35.48 10.74 -26.37
CA GLU A 110 36.82 10.42 -25.85
C GLU A 110 37.12 8.92 -25.95
N CYS A 111 36.16 8.05 -25.61
CA CYS A 111 36.34 6.61 -25.78
C CYS A 111 36.51 6.20 -27.26
N LEU A 112 35.74 6.81 -28.16
CA LEU A 112 35.78 6.51 -29.60
C LEU A 112 37.11 6.91 -30.25
N SER A 113 37.91 7.75 -29.59
CA SER A 113 39.28 8.05 -30.03
C SER A 113 40.20 6.82 -29.99
N ALA A 114 39.90 5.85 -29.11
CA ALA A 114 40.76 4.69 -28.83
C ALA A 114 40.11 3.33 -29.11
N PHE A 115 38.77 3.23 -29.02
CA PHE A 115 38.03 1.96 -29.05
C PHE A 115 36.93 1.93 -30.11
N THR A 116 36.35 0.76 -30.36
CA THR A 116 35.23 0.64 -31.31
C THR A 116 33.93 1.19 -30.74
N PHE A 117 32.99 1.53 -31.62
CA PHE A 117 31.68 2.03 -31.21
C PHE A 117 30.96 1.06 -30.28
N GLU A 118 30.98 -0.24 -30.55
CA GLU A 118 30.35 -1.25 -29.71
C GLU A 118 30.95 -1.29 -28.29
N GLN A 119 32.28 -1.14 -28.16
CA GLN A 119 32.96 -1.13 -26.87
C GLN A 119 32.56 0.11 -26.05
N CYS A 120 32.60 1.29 -26.68
CA CYS A 120 32.23 2.53 -26.00
C CYS A 120 30.73 2.61 -25.69
N SER A 121 29.88 2.12 -26.60
CA SER A 121 28.44 2.06 -26.36
C SER A 121 28.13 1.18 -25.15
N ARG A 122 28.77 0.01 -24.99
CA ARG A 122 28.60 -0.80 -23.78
C ARG A 122 29.08 -0.11 -22.52
N ALA A 123 30.19 0.63 -22.61
CA ALA A 123 30.75 1.33 -21.46
C ALA A 123 29.94 2.56 -21.02
N PHE A 124 29.25 3.23 -21.95
CA PHE A 124 28.60 4.52 -21.67
C PHE A 124 27.10 4.56 -21.97
N ASN A 125 26.59 3.99 -23.07
CA ASN A 125 25.14 3.99 -23.32
C ASN A 125 24.40 3.12 -22.32
N GLU A 126 24.85 1.87 -22.17
CA GLU A 126 24.11 0.88 -21.39
C GLU A 126 23.97 1.31 -19.92
N PRO A 127 25.02 1.80 -19.23
CA PRO A 127 24.89 2.26 -17.85
C PRO A 127 23.97 3.47 -17.70
N VAL A 128 24.05 4.45 -18.61
CA VAL A 128 23.19 5.64 -18.54
C VAL A 128 21.72 5.28 -18.77
N LEU A 129 21.44 4.46 -19.78
CA LEU A 129 20.10 3.98 -20.06
C LEU A 129 19.55 3.09 -18.92
N SER A 130 20.41 2.29 -18.28
CA SER A 130 20.05 1.50 -17.10
C SER A 130 19.63 2.41 -15.95
N ASN A 131 20.42 3.43 -15.63
CA ASN A 131 20.11 4.36 -14.54
C ASN A 131 18.84 5.17 -14.80
N ILE A 132 18.59 5.57 -16.06
CA ILE A 132 17.31 6.16 -16.47
C ILE A 132 16.16 5.19 -16.22
N SER A 133 16.34 3.90 -16.54
CA SER A 133 15.32 2.88 -16.32
C SER A 133 15.02 2.67 -14.84
N GLU A 134 16.04 2.65 -13.97
CA GLU A 134 15.87 2.52 -12.51
C GLU A 134 15.14 3.75 -11.92
N ALA A 135 15.48 4.96 -12.39
CA ALA A 135 14.77 6.18 -12.01
C ALA A 135 13.28 6.12 -12.41
N LEU A 136 12.99 5.66 -13.62
CA LEU A 136 11.61 5.49 -14.11
C LEU A 136 10.85 4.41 -13.33
N PHE A 137 11.52 3.32 -12.95
CA PHE A 137 10.95 2.27 -12.11
C PHE A 137 10.55 2.83 -10.74
N THR A 138 11.48 3.49 -10.05
CA THR A 138 11.25 4.12 -8.74
C THR A 138 10.12 5.15 -8.80
N LEU A 139 10.05 5.93 -9.88
CA LEU A 139 8.98 6.90 -10.12
C LEU A 139 7.59 6.25 -10.25
N ASN A 140 7.51 5.05 -10.85
CA ASN A 140 6.25 4.30 -10.95
C ASN A 140 5.82 3.77 -9.57
N GLU A 141 6.76 3.27 -8.76
CA GLU A 141 6.46 2.79 -7.40
C GLU A 141 5.92 3.91 -6.52
N LEU A 142 6.52 5.10 -6.58
CA LEU A 142 6.02 6.28 -5.87
C LEU A 142 4.57 6.62 -6.25
N SER A 143 4.25 6.59 -7.55
CA SER A 143 2.89 6.81 -8.01
C SER A 143 1.90 5.75 -7.49
N MET A 144 2.35 4.50 -7.32
CA MET A 144 1.52 3.43 -6.74
C MET A 144 1.28 3.66 -5.25
N TYR A 145 2.34 3.94 -4.47
CA TYR A 145 2.22 4.20 -3.04
C TYR A 145 1.27 5.34 -2.74
N GLU A 146 1.35 6.41 -3.52
CA GLU A 146 0.47 7.54 -3.31
C GLU A 146 -0.99 7.25 -3.69
N GLY A 147 -1.21 6.46 -4.74
CA GLY A 147 -2.52 5.93 -5.09
C GLY A 147 -3.12 5.10 -3.95
N ASN A 148 -2.33 4.22 -3.35
CA ASN A 148 -2.73 3.39 -2.21
C ASN A 148 -3.03 4.22 -0.96
N ILE A 149 -2.16 5.17 -0.62
CA ILE A 149 -2.38 6.11 0.51
C ILE A 149 -3.69 6.86 0.32
N LYS A 150 -3.95 7.38 -0.89
CA LYS A 150 -5.19 8.10 -1.20
C LYS A 150 -6.41 7.19 -1.10
N HIS A 151 -6.34 5.99 -1.65
CA HIS A 151 -7.43 5.00 -1.61
C HIS A 151 -7.77 4.60 -0.18
N ASN A 152 -6.79 4.14 0.59
CA ASN A 152 -6.98 3.70 1.97
C ASN A 152 -7.50 4.85 2.83
N ARG A 153 -7.00 6.06 2.64
CA ARG A 153 -7.51 7.23 3.36
C ARG A 153 -8.97 7.54 3.03
N GLN A 154 -9.41 7.38 1.79
CA GLN A 154 -10.83 7.55 1.43
C GLN A 154 -11.71 6.48 2.09
N GLN A 155 -11.22 5.24 2.21
CA GLN A 155 -11.91 4.19 2.94
C GLN A 155 -12.03 4.53 4.42
N VAL A 156 -10.93 4.95 5.05
CA VAL A 156 -10.92 5.32 6.47
C VAL A 156 -11.81 6.54 6.73
N ILE A 157 -11.82 7.56 5.87
CA ILE A 157 -12.75 8.70 6.03
C ILE A 157 -14.21 8.25 5.93
N SER A 158 -14.54 7.32 5.03
CA SER A 158 -15.93 6.91 4.83
C SER A 158 -16.43 5.88 5.86
N GLN A 159 -15.57 4.98 6.33
CA GLN A 159 -15.95 3.86 7.20
C GLN A 159 -15.52 4.04 8.66
N CYS A 160 -14.49 4.84 8.91
CA CYS A 160 -13.87 4.98 10.23
C CYS A 160 -14.04 6.36 10.86
N SER A 161 -14.93 7.19 10.32
CA SER A 161 -15.17 8.55 10.82
C SER A 161 -15.66 8.61 12.28
N ALA A 162 -16.21 7.50 12.80
CA ALA A 162 -16.57 7.36 14.20
C ALA A 162 -15.35 7.23 15.14
N PHE A 163 -14.23 6.70 14.62
CA PHE A 163 -13.03 6.37 15.40
C PHE A 163 -11.88 7.35 15.14
N TYR A 164 -11.77 7.86 13.90
CA TYR A 164 -10.64 8.65 13.44
C TYR A 164 -11.07 9.92 12.72
N THR A 165 -10.36 11.02 12.99
CA THR A 165 -10.49 12.26 12.24
C THR A 165 -9.23 12.51 11.41
N PHE A 166 -9.36 12.43 10.08
CA PHE A 166 -8.28 12.81 9.18
C PHE A 166 -8.42 14.28 8.77
N GLY A 167 -7.35 15.08 8.88
CA GLY A 167 -7.34 16.44 8.35
C GLY A 167 -7.46 16.47 6.82
N ASN A 168 -7.84 17.61 6.22
CA ASN A 168 -8.02 17.79 4.77
C ASN A 168 -6.70 17.98 3.98
N ALA A 169 -5.63 17.26 4.32
CA ALA A 169 -4.39 17.33 3.54
C ALA A 169 -4.63 16.76 2.13
N GLN A 170 -4.62 17.58 1.08
CA GLN A 170 -4.58 17.08 -0.30
C GLN A 170 -3.17 16.56 -0.61
N TYR A 171 -3.07 15.32 -1.07
CA TYR A 171 -1.86 14.82 -1.72
C TYR A 171 -1.97 15.18 -3.20
N ASN A 172 -1.28 16.25 -3.59
CA ASN A 172 -1.19 16.72 -4.98
C ASN A 172 0.23 16.48 -5.48
N SER A 173 0.45 15.38 -6.21
CA SER A 173 1.75 14.98 -6.77
C SER A 173 1.81 14.92 -8.29
N SER A 174 0.68 15.15 -8.96
CA SER A 174 0.51 15.02 -10.41
C SER A 174 1.67 15.67 -11.18
N ASP A 175 2.08 16.86 -10.75
CA ASP A 175 3.05 17.67 -11.47
C ASP A 175 4.49 17.19 -11.22
N TYR A 176 4.77 16.63 -10.04
CA TYR A 176 6.09 16.09 -9.69
C TYR A 176 6.44 14.87 -10.56
N TYR A 177 5.51 13.92 -10.67
CA TYR A 177 5.74 12.71 -11.47
C TYR A 177 5.80 13.00 -12.96
N THR A 178 4.88 13.84 -13.44
CA THR A 178 4.83 14.21 -14.86
C THR A 178 6.11 14.92 -15.27
N SER A 179 6.60 15.86 -14.46
CA SER A 179 7.83 16.60 -14.74
C SER A 179 9.05 15.68 -14.76
N ASN A 180 9.23 14.84 -13.73
CA ASN A 180 10.38 13.92 -13.68
C ASN A 180 10.35 12.88 -14.81
N ARG A 181 9.18 12.36 -15.16
CA ARG A 181 9.04 11.44 -16.31
C ARG A 181 9.43 12.11 -17.61
N ASN A 182 9.04 13.36 -17.82
CA ASN A 182 9.41 14.12 -19.01
C ASN A 182 10.92 14.35 -19.09
N VAL A 183 11.56 14.70 -17.97
CA VAL A 183 13.02 14.85 -17.88
C VAL A 183 13.73 13.55 -18.24
N LEU A 184 13.34 12.44 -17.60
CA LEU A 184 13.94 11.11 -17.85
C LEU A 184 13.74 10.65 -19.30
N SER A 185 12.56 10.87 -19.87
CA SER A 185 12.28 10.57 -21.29
C SER A 185 13.14 11.42 -22.23
N GLY A 186 13.31 12.71 -21.90
CA GLY A 186 14.18 13.62 -22.65
C GLY A 186 15.64 13.21 -22.61
N TRP A 187 16.14 12.81 -21.44
CA TRP A 187 17.50 12.26 -21.29
C TRP A 187 17.70 10.96 -22.05
N GLN A 188 16.73 10.06 -22.02
CA GLN A 188 16.77 8.82 -22.79
C GLN A 188 16.89 9.11 -24.29
N GLN A 189 16.06 10.02 -24.79
CA GLN A 189 16.08 10.41 -26.20
C GLN A 189 17.39 11.10 -26.57
N TYR A 190 17.92 11.96 -25.70
CA TYR A 190 19.22 12.61 -25.89
C TYR A 190 20.35 11.59 -26.06
N VAL A 191 20.50 10.65 -25.10
CA VAL A 191 21.52 9.60 -25.14
C VAL A 191 21.42 8.76 -26.41
N GLN A 192 20.20 8.35 -26.78
CA GLN A 192 19.96 7.56 -28.00
C GLN A 192 20.30 8.33 -29.27
N ASN A 193 19.92 9.61 -29.36
CA ASN A 193 20.19 10.45 -30.51
C ASN A 193 21.69 10.73 -30.68
N THR A 194 22.36 11.14 -29.60
CA THR A 194 23.81 11.39 -29.59
C THR A 194 24.58 10.14 -30.02
N SER A 195 24.20 8.98 -29.49
CA SER A 195 24.81 7.71 -29.87
C SER A 195 24.57 7.34 -31.32
N ALA A 196 23.37 7.55 -31.84
CA ALA A 196 23.06 7.32 -33.24
C ALA A 196 23.84 8.25 -34.17
N GLU A 197 24.04 9.51 -33.77
CA GLU A 197 24.84 10.49 -34.49
C GLU A 197 26.33 10.11 -34.50
N LEU A 198 26.92 9.84 -33.34
CA LEU A 198 28.32 9.43 -33.22
C LEU A 198 28.58 8.11 -33.97
N ARG A 199 27.64 7.17 -33.95
CA ARG A 199 27.74 5.94 -34.77
C ARG A 199 27.83 6.23 -36.27
N ARG A 200 27.17 7.29 -36.76
CA ARG A 200 27.24 7.68 -38.18
C ARG A 200 28.58 8.33 -38.52
N VAL A 201 29.12 9.14 -37.62
CA VAL A 201 30.41 9.83 -37.79
C VAL A 201 31.57 8.84 -37.71
N TYR A 202 31.56 7.98 -36.69
CA TYR A 202 32.60 7.00 -36.39
C TYR A 202 32.33 5.63 -37.02
N ARG A 203 31.70 5.58 -38.20
CA ARG A 203 31.58 4.34 -39.00
C ARG A 203 32.97 3.85 -39.46
N LYS A 204 33.73 3.30 -38.53
CA LYS A 204 34.77 2.30 -38.78
C LYS A 204 34.13 0.92 -38.69
#